data_AF-F6GYT8-F1
#
_entry.id   AF-F6GYT8-F1
#
_cell.length_a   1.000
_cell.length_b   1.000
_cell.length_c   1.000
_cell.angle_alpha   90.00
_cell.angle_beta   90.00
_cell.angle_gamma   90.00
#
_symmetry.space_group_name_H-M   'P 1'
#
loop_
_entity.id
_entity.type
_entity.pdbx_description
1 polymer ?
#
loop_
_entity_poly.entity_id
_entity_poly.type
_entity_poly.pdbx_seq_one_letter_code
_entity_poly.pdbx_strand_id
1 'polypeptide(L)'
;MNGLPESYVSQPLDIRIKSQHRPLDERTLRVGESFQLMVATPTTYYLYTTLGSQSASVSVFEPTRDGGHSIVYSLVKEDGFYLSYDKVTWKIIDTWQK
;
A
#
# COMPACT_ATOMS: atom_id res chain seq x y z
N MET A 1 5.11 -0.25 2.64
CA MET A 1 5.93 -1.08 3.55
C MET A 1 5.07 -2.20 4.09
N ASN A 2 5.61 -3.41 4.12
CA ASN A 2 4.99 -4.55 4.81
C ASN A 2 5.36 -4.48 6.31
N GLY A 3 4.43 -4.01 7.13
CA GLY A 3 4.58 -3.89 8.59
C GLY A 3 3.83 -4.97 9.36
N LEU A 4 3.53 -6.10 8.72
CA LEU A 4 2.93 -7.26 9.39
C LEU A 4 3.92 -7.81 10.44
N PRO A 5 3.43 -8.39 11.55
CA PRO A 5 4.29 -9.01 12.55
C PRO A 5 4.94 -10.30 12.05
N GLU A 6 5.94 -10.79 12.79
CA GLU A 6 6.72 -11.98 12.44
C GLU A 6 5.86 -13.26 12.26
N SER A 7 4.69 -13.32 12.88
CA SER A 7 3.71 -14.40 12.68
C SER A 7 3.27 -14.56 11.21
N TYR A 8 3.48 -13.54 10.37
CA TYR A 8 3.16 -13.55 8.94
C TYR A 8 4.37 -13.85 8.04
N VAL A 9 5.53 -14.23 8.57
CA VAL A 9 6.73 -14.52 7.75
C VAL A 9 6.49 -15.62 6.71
N SER A 10 5.64 -16.61 7.01
CA SER A 10 5.25 -17.67 6.06
C SER A 10 4.16 -17.25 5.06
N GLN A 11 3.60 -16.05 5.21
CA GLN A 11 2.52 -15.51 4.39
C GLN A 11 3.00 -14.23 3.71
N PRO A 12 3.65 -14.35 2.54
CA PRO A 12 4.13 -13.18 1.85
C PRO A 12 2.96 -12.29 1.41
N LEU A 13 3.19 -10.98 1.41
CA LEU A 13 2.22 -9.99 0.96
C LEU A 13 2.38 -9.76 -0.54
N ASP A 14 1.43 -10.27 -1.32
CA ASP A 14 1.40 -9.99 -2.76
C ASP A 14 0.74 -8.64 -3.00
N ILE A 15 1.38 -7.82 -3.82
CA ILE A 15 0.92 -6.49 -4.18
C ILE A 15 0.90 -6.32 -5.70
N ARG A 16 -0.18 -5.74 -6.21
CA ARG A 16 -0.30 -5.28 -7.61
C ARG A 16 -0.61 -3.82 -7.61
N ILE A 17 0.19 -3.07 -8.33
CA ILE A 17 0.10 -1.62 -8.41
C ILE A 17 -0.46 -1.27 -9.77
N LYS A 18 -1.49 -0.43 -9.78
CA LYS A 18 -1.99 0.18 -11.01
C LYS A 18 -2.22 1.66 -10.83
N SER A 19 -2.04 2.40 -11.91
CA SER A 19 -2.67 3.71 -12.06
C SER A 19 -4.14 3.53 -12.45
N GLN A 20 -4.90 4.61 -12.42
CA GLN A 20 -6.27 4.64 -12.96
C GLN A 20 -6.36 4.13 -14.41
N HIS A 21 -5.30 4.28 -15.21
CA HIS A 21 -5.33 4.01 -16.65
C HIS A 21 -4.61 2.71 -17.06
N ARG A 22 -3.67 2.20 -16.24
CA ARG A 22 -2.90 1.00 -16.57
C ARG A 22 -2.28 0.31 -15.36
N PRO A 23 -2.05 -1.01 -15.42
CA PRO A 23 -1.15 -1.73 -14.50
C PRO A 23 0.26 -1.14 -14.55
N LEU A 24 0.99 -1.21 -13.44
CA LEU A 24 2.34 -0.65 -13.32
C LEU A 24 3.37 -1.67 -12.86
N ASP A 25 3.07 -2.43 -11.80
CA ASP A 25 4.03 -3.37 -11.22
C ASP A 25 3.28 -4.44 -10.40
N GLU A 26 3.91 -5.59 -10.19
CA GLU A 26 3.45 -6.67 -9.32
C GLU A 26 4.65 -7.20 -8.53
N ARG A 27 4.51 -7.30 -7.21
CA ARG A 27 5.59 -7.73 -6.32
C ARG A 27 5.07 -8.56 -5.17
N THR A 28 5.95 -9.37 -4.62
CA THR A 28 5.75 -10.07 -3.36
C THR A 28 6.69 -9.45 -2.33
N LEU A 29 6.14 -8.98 -1.21
CA LEU A 29 6.91 -8.35 -0.13
C LEU A 29 6.97 -9.27 1.08
N ARG A 30 8.18 -9.53 1.58
CA ARG A 30 8.39 -10.17 2.88
C ARG A 30 8.10 -9.19 4.01
N VAL A 31 7.89 -9.73 5.20
CA VAL A 31 7.74 -8.94 6.43
C VAL A 31 8.94 -8.00 6.58
N GLY A 32 8.67 -6.72 6.86
CA GLY A 32 9.67 -5.66 6.99
C GLY A 32 10.14 -5.04 5.67
N GLU A 33 9.84 -5.64 4.52
CA GLU A 33 10.26 -5.09 3.23
C GLU A 33 9.45 -3.85 2.83
N SER A 34 10.11 -2.94 2.12
CA SER A 34 9.50 -1.78 1.52
C SER A 34 9.84 -1.72 0.04
N PHE A 35 8.88 -1.27 -0.76
CA PHE A 35 9.13 -0.85 -2.13
C PHE A 35 8.78 0.64 -2.26
N GLN A 36 9.32 1.26 -3.29
CA GLN A 36 9.01 2.65 -3.66
C GLN A 36 8.49 2.68 -5.09
N LEU A 37 7.43 3.45 -5.30
CA LEU A 37 6.92 3.77 -6.63
C LEU A 37 7.15 5.27 -6.87
N MET A 38 7.80 5.60 -7.98
CA MET A 38 7.86 6.98 -8.46
C MET A 38 6.65 7.25 -9.34
N VAL A 39 5.83 8.21 -8.96
CA VAL A 39 4.64 8.63 -9.71
C VAL A 39 4.94 9.92 -10.48
N ALA A 40 4.81 9.88 -11.80
CA ALA A 40 5.10 11.04 -12.67
C ALA A 40 3.83 11.80 -13.08
N THR A 41 2.66 11.16 -12.96
CA THR A 41 1.37 11.71 -13.41
C THR A 41 0.43 11.90 -12.23
N PRO A 42 -0.29 13.04 -12.15
CA PRO A 42 -1.26 13.30 -11.10
C PRO A 42 -2.55 12.51 -11.36
N THR A 43 -2.50 11.20 -11.14
CA THR A 43 -3.64 10.28 -11.23
C THR A 43 -3.73 9.46 -9.95
N THR A 44 -4.85 8.77 -9.73
CA THR A 44 -4.99 7.87 -8.60
C THR A 44 -4.20 6.58 -8.83
N TYR A 45 -3.47 6.15 -7.80
CA TYR A 45 -2.76 4.87 -7.79
C TYR A 45 -3.40 3.94 -6.77
N TYR A 46 -3.67 2.72 -7.21
CA TYR A 46 -4.29 1.67 -6.44
C TYR A 46 -3.29 0.55 -6.18
N LEU A 47 -3.39 -0.02 -5.00
CA LEU A 47 -2.70 -1.21 -4.54
C LEU A 47 -3.75 -2.30 -4.33
N TYR A 48 -3.67 -3.37 -5.12
CA TYR A 48 -4.38 -4.61 -4.83
C TYR A 48 -3.45 -5.48 -4.03
N THR A 49 -3.94 -5.98 -2.91
CA THR A 49 -3.13 -6.79 -2.01
C THR A 49 -3.81 -8.09 -1.69
N THR A 50 -3.02 -9.15 -1.58
CA THR A 50 -3.48 -10.47 -1.13
C THR A 50 -2.55 -10.91 0.00
N LEU A 51 -3.16 -11.38 1.08
CA LEU A 51 -2.47 -11.93 2.25
C LEU A 51 -3.19 -13.20 2.70
N GLY A 52 -2.67 -14.36 2.30
CA GLY A 52 -3.35 -15.63 2.52
C GLY A 52 -4.74 -15.64 1.84
N SER A 53 -5.80 -15.75 2.63
CA SER A 53 -7.18 -15.68 2.13
C SER A 53 -7.79 -14.28 2.09
N GLN A 54 -7.08 -13.27 2.62
CA GLN A 54 -7.58 -11.89 2.67
C GLN A 54 -7.14 -11.12 1.43
N SER A 55 -7.94 -10.15 1.03
CA SER A 55 -7.57 -9.21 -0.03
C SER A 55 -8.04 -7.80 0.26
N ALA A 56 -7.45 -6.82 -0.42
CA ALA A 56 -7.90 -5.43 -0.39
C ALA A 56 -7.53 -4.69 -1.67
N SER A 57 -8.30 -3.66 -2.00
CA SER A 57 -8.04 -2.75 -3.12
C SER A 57 -8.00 -1.33 -2.60
N VAL A 58 -6.80 -0.83 -2.33
CA VAL A 58 -6.59 0.41 -1.57
C VAL A 58 -6.05 1.50 -2.46
N SER A 59 -6.56 2.71 -2.28
CA SER A 59 -6.04 3.90 -2.94
C SER A 59 -4.83 4.46 -2.19
N VAL A 60 -3.62 4.13 -2.67
CA VAL A 60 -2.34 4.49 -2.04
C VAL A 60 -1.85 5.89 -2.42
N PHE A 61 -2.40 6.46 -3.48
CA PHE A 61 -2.22 7.88 -3.82
C PHE A 61 -3.46 8.42 -4.54
N GLU A 62 -4.00 9.54 -4.08
CA GLU A 62 -5.10 10.30 -4.69
C GLU A 62 -4.70 11.77 -4.83
N PRO A 63 -4.75 12.36 -6.04
CA PRO A 63 -4.37 13.76 -6.23
C PRO A 63 -5.12 14.75 -5.34
N THR A 64 -6.40 14.48 -5.03
CA THR A 64 -7.24 15.34 -4.18
C THR A 64 -6.90 15.21 -2.70
N ARG A 65 -6.47 14.03 -2.24
CA ARG A 65 -6.14 13.74 -0.84
C ARG A 65 -4.68 14.08 -0.51
N ASP A 66 -3.79 13.71 -1.43
CA ASP A 66 -2.34 13.66 -1.22
C ASP A 66 -1.59 14.71 -2.05
N GLY A 67 -2.31 15.48 -2.89
CA GLY A 67 -1.72 16.52 -3.73
C GLY A 67 -0.95 17.56 -2.91
N GLY A 68 0.26 17.89 -3.37
CA GLY A 68 1.15 18.82 -2.68
C GLY A 68 2.16 18.17 -1.73
N HIS A 69 2.00 16.87 -1.42
CA HIS A 69 3.01 16.12 -0.68
C HIS A 69 4.04 15.49 -1.64
N SER A 70 5.32 15.69 -1.34
CA SER A 70 6.42 15.14 -2.16
C SER A 70 6.55 13.62 -2.04
N ILE A 71 6.20 13.06 -0.87
CA ILE A 71 6.26 11.64 -0.58
C ILE A 71 5.02 11.25 0.21
N VAL A 72 4.41 10.14 -0.18
CA VAL A 72 3.33 9.48 0.55
C VAL A 72 3.84 8.12 0.98
N TYR A 73 3.77 7.84 2.27
CA TYR A 73 4.16 6.56 2.84
C TYR A 73 2.93 5.71 3.09
N SER A 74 2.96 4.46 2.63
CA SER A 74 1.93 3.47 2.95
C SER A 74 2.50 2.35 3.81
N LEU A 75 1.73 1.92 4.80
CA LEU A 75 2.09 0.86 5.73
C LEU A 75 0.93 -0.15 5.83
N VAL A 76 1.25 -1.42 5.63
CA VAL A 76 0.29 -2.52 5.76
C VAL A 76 0.49 -3.19 7.11
N LYS A 77 -0.61 -3.41 7.84
CA LYS A 77 -0.68 -4.09 9.14
C LYS A 77 -1.81 -5.12 9.14
N GLU A 78 -1.94 -5.86 10.23
CA GLU A 78 -2.97 -6.91 10.40
C GLU A 78 -4.39 -6.35 10.32
N ASP A 79 -4.59 -5.12 10.77
CA ASP A 79 -5.88 -4.46 10.85
C ASP A 79 -6.21 -3.59 9.61
N GLY A 80 -5.22 -3.35 8.75
CA GLY A 80 -5.45 -2.69 7.48
C GLY A 80 -4.29 -1.85 6.97
N PHE A 81 -4.64 -0.75 6.32
CA PHE A 81 -3.76 0.03 5.47
C PHE A 81 -3.68 1.46 5.99
N TYR A 82 -2.46 1.92 6.16
CA TYR A 82 -2.15 3.20 6.76
C TYR A 82 -1.41 4.09 5.79
N LEU A 83 -1.62 5.39 5.93
CA LEU A 83 -0.96 6.43 5.16
C LEU A 83 -0.32 7.46 6.10
N SER A 84 0.85 7.97 5.69
CA SER A 84 1.57 9.04 6.38
C SER A 84 2.29 9.94 5.37
N TYR A 85 2.47 11.22 5.72
CA TYR A 85 3.28 12.17 4.96
C TYR A 85 4.64 12.48 5.65
N ASP A 86 4.80 12.10 6.91
CA ASP A 86 5.95 12.41 7.76
C ASP A 86 6.63 11.16 8.36
N LYS A 87 6.09 9.96 8.09
CA LYS A 87 6.48 8.66 8.66
C LYS A 87 6.25 8.52 10.19
N VAL A 88 5.70 9.52 10.84
CA VAL A 88 5.46 9.55 12.30
C VAL A 88 3.97 9.41 12.59
N THR A 89 3.15 10.20 11.91
CA THR A 89 1.70 10.24 12.07
C THR A 89 1.05 9.36 11.01
N TRP A 90 0.33 8.33 11.44
CA TRP A 90 -0.29 7.34 10.56
C TRP A 90 -1.81 7.37 10.67
N LYS A 91 -2.50 7.46 9.53
CA LYS A 91 -3.96 7.39 9.44
C LYS A 91 -4.38 6.12 8.71
N ILE A 92 -5.33 5.38 9.27
CA ILE A 92 -5.94 4.26 8.56
C ILE A 92 -6.78 4.79 7.38
N ILE A 93 -6.60 4.18 6.21
CA ILE A 93 -7.29 4.55 4.97
C ILE A 93 -8.19 3.44 4.44
N ASP A 94 -7.92 2.19 4.81
CA ASP A 94 -8.74 1.04 4.43
C ASP A 94 -8.44 -0.17 5.33
N THR A 95 -9.29 -1.19 5.25
CA THR A 95 -9.19 -2.45 6.00
C THR A 95 -9.22 -3.66 5.06
N TRP A 96 -8.76 -4.80 5.55
CA TRP A 96 -8.85 -6.06 4.80
C TRP A 96 -10.30 -6.49 4.54
N GLN A 97 -10.57 -7.04 3.35
CA GLN A 97 -11.83 -7.67 3.00
C GLN A 97 -11.75 -9.18 3.30
N LYS A 98 -12.87 -9.75 3.76
CA LYS A 98 -13.02 -11.20 4.03
C LYS A 98 -13.40 -11.98 2.79
#